data_AF-A0A2J6R7I9-F1
#
_entry.id   AF-A0A2J6R7I9-F1
#
_cell.length_a   1.000
_cell.length_b   1.000
_cell.length_c   1.000
_cell.angle_alpha   90.00
_cell.angle_beta   90.00
_cell.angle_gamma   90.00
#
_symmetry.space_group_name_H-M   'P 1'
#
loop_
_entity.id
_entity.type
_entity.pdbx_description
1 polymer ?
#
loop_
_entity_poly.entity_id
_entity_poly.type
_entity_poly.pdbx_seq_one_letter_code
_entity_poly.pdbx_strand_id
1 'polypeptide(L)'
;MYFAYGKDMDPYYLGELFHSSGATGTVEFVGVGKLSDYRWVVEPLNRFPMTVKLDEEGEVWGLVYKLSEPLMEILNSKATKRGIKMEEQEIETFEKTGLPGFWDSPLLPFGKLKVQVMVGATNNAEKAGQLQGSKKRKVLAGLLWGASEGLPEHYKAEIRAKAGGIKDPRDTQYWTMCREKPNHPKGWRNGSGDVEKVAGRRSSRLKSLDTTKTEEKK
;
A
#
# COMPACT_ATOMS: atom_id res chain seq x y z
N MET A 1 8.15 12.92 14.47
CA MET A 1 8.58 11.72 13.71
C MET A 1 7.37 10.86 13.42
N TYR A 2 7.29 10.24 12.26
CA TYR A 2 6.19 9.40 11.80
C TYR A 2 6.71 8.01 11.43
N PHE A 3 6.08 6.96 11.95
CA PHE A 3 6.35 5.59 11.57
C PHE A 3 5.36 5.14 10.49
N ALA A 4 5.89 4.96 9.28
CA ALA A 4 5.14 4.52 8.14
C ALA A 4 5.20 3.00 7.99
N TYR A 5 4.02 2.40 7.80
CA TYR A 5 3.84 1.01 7.44
C TYR A 5 2.87 0.88 6.25
N GLY A 6 2.96 -0.21 5.50
CA GLY A 6 2.18 -0.41 4.27
C GLY A 6 2.51 0.63 3.19
N LYS A 7 1.49 1.27 2.61
CA LYS A 7 1.66 2.18 1.46
C LYS A 7 2.39 3.48 1.80
N ASP A 8 2.34 3.93 3.06
CA ASP A 8 2.93 5.20 3.47
C ASP A 8 4.46 5.10 3.56
N MET A 9 5.02 3.89 3.43
CA MET A 9 6.46 3.69 3.27
C MET A 9 6.99 4.22 1.93
N ASP A 10 6.13 4.42 0.93
CA ASP A 10 6.51 5.03 -0.34
C ASP A 10 6.53 6.57 -0.21
N PRO A 11 7.69 7.24 -0.28
CA PRO A 11 7.80 8.69 -0.13
C PRO A 11 7.13 9.43 -1.30
N TYR A 12 7.03 8.82 -2.49
CA TYR A 12 6.29 9.40 -3.61
C TYR A 12 4.78 9.43 -3.31
N TYR A 13 4.26 8.34 -2.72
CA TYR A 13 2.88 8.30 -2.26
C TYR A 13 2.58 9.37 -1.20
N LEU A 14 3.49 9.58 -0.24
CA LEU A 14 3.39 10.65 0.74
C LEU A 14 3.40 12.03 0.08
N GLY A 15 4.34 12.28 -0.83
CA GLY A 15 4.42 13.54 -1.57
C GLY A 15 3.12 13.88 -2.31
N GLU A 16 2.56 12.93 -3.05
CA GLU A 16 1.29 13.09 -3.76
C GLU A 16 0.10 13.31 -2.80
N LEU A 17 0.07 12.61 -1.67
CA LEU A 17 -0.95 12.79 -0.64
C LEU A 17 -0.95 14.23 -0.11
N PHE A 18 0.22 14.77 0.19
CA PHE A 18 0.35 16.11 0.75
C PHE A 18 0.09 17.20 -0.28
N HIS A 19 0.62 17.03 -1.51
CA HIS A 19 0.38 17.94 -2.62
C HIS A 19 -1.11 18.05 -2.96
N SER A 20 -1.81 16.92 -3.09
CA SER A 20 -3.26 16.89 -3.36
C SER A 20 -4.13 17.44 -2.22
N SER A 21 -3.57 17.54 -1.01
CA SER A 21 -4.24 18.15 0.15
C SER A 21 -3.93 19.64 0.29
N GLY A 22 -3.12 20.22 -0.60
CA GLY A 22 -2.70 21.62 -0.57
C GLY A 22 -1.73 21.97 0.56
N ALA A 23 -1.22 20.98 1.30
CA ALA A 23 -0.26 21.25 2.37
C ALA A 23 1.16 21.31 1.84
N THR A 24 1.91 22.24 2.40
CA THR A 24 3.35 22.41 2.15
C THR A 24 4.12 21.96 3.38
N GLY A 25 5.32 21.43 3.17
CA GLY A 25 6.11 20.86 4.25
C GLY A 25 7.28 20.03 3.76
N THR A 26 8.04 19.49 4.72
CA THR A 26 9.19 18.63 4.43
C THR A 26 8.87 17.18 4.79
N VAL A 27 9.29 16.26 3.92
CA VAL A 27 9.28 14.81 4.14
C VAL A 27 10.72 14.35 4.06
N GLU A 28 11.31 14.01 5.21
CA GLU A 28 12.70 13.60 5.31
C GLU A 28 12.75 12.15 5.81
N PHE A 29 13.43 11.28 5.08
CA PHE A 29 13.65 9.89 5.51
C PHE A 29 14.72 9.86 6.60
N VAL A 30 14.46 9.11 7.67
CA VAL A 30 15.33 9.05 8.85
C VAL A 30 15.99 7.68 8.97
N GLY A 31 15.26 6.61 8.70
CA GLY A 31 15.77 5.25 8.85
C GLY A 31 14.67 4.20 8.89
N VAL A 32 15.07 2.98 9.21
CA VAL A 32 14.16 1.84 9.38
C VAL A 32 13.78 1.72 10.85
N GLY A 33 12.54 1.36 11.14
CA GLY A 33 12.05 1.16 12.50
C GLY A 33 11.46 -0.23 12.72
N LYS A 34 11.61 -0.75 13.93
CA LYS A 34 10.91 -1.92 14.44
C LYS A 34 9.96 -1.51 15.56
N LEU A 35 8.69 -1.83 15.39
CA LEU A 35 7.62 -1.67 16.37
C LEU A 35 7.28 -3.04 16.97
N SER A 36 7.65 -3.26 18.24
CA SER A 36 7.43 -4.50 18.99
C SER A 36 6.05 -4.54 19.64
N ASP A 37 5.49 -5.73 19.84
CA ASP A 37 4.15 -6.01 20.41
C ASP A 37 2.99 -5.59 19.50
N TYR A 38 3.27 -5.41 18.20
CA TYR A 38 2.27 -5.10 17.19
C TYR A 38 2.27 -6.13 16.08
N ARG A 39 1.10 -6.29 15.45
CA ARG A 39 0.94 -7.09 14.25
C ARG A 39 0.38 -6.25 13.12
N TRP A 40 0.91 -6.50 11.93
CA TRP A 40 0.37 -5.94 10.71
C TRP A 40 -0.85 -6.77 10.26
N VAL A 41 -2.01 -6.13 10.15
CA VAL A 41 -3.26 -6.78 9.72
C VAL A 41 -3.96 -5.94 8.65
N VAL A 42 -4.87 -6.57 7.90
CA VAL A 42 -5.71 -5.90 6.92
C VAL A 42 -7.11 -5.78 7.49
N GLU A 43 -7.62 -4.55 7.57
CA GLU A 43 -8.99 -4.31 8.04
C GLU A 43 -10.01 -5.03 7.14
N PRO A 44 -10.92 -5.85 7.68
CA PRO A 44 -11.82 -6.68 6.88
C PRO A 44 -12.74 -5.88 5.93
N LEU A 45 -13.34 -4.78 6.41
CA LEU A 45 -14.39 -4.07 5.69
C LEU A 45 -13.82 -3.15 4.60
N ASN A 46 -12.88 -2.29 4.99
CA ASN A 46 -12.30 -1.24 4.16
C ASN A 46 -10.97 -1.66 3.53
N ARG A 47 -10.42 -2.83 3.89
CA ARG A 47 -9.26 -3.46 3.24
C ARG A 47 -8.04 -2.55 3.18
N PHE A 48 -7.74 -1.86 4.29
CA PHE A 48 -6.51 -1.09 4.45
C PHE A 48 -5.61 -1.77 5.48
N PRO A 49 -4.28 -1.64 5.34
CA PRO A 49 -3.36 -2.14 6.34
C PRO A 49 -3.43 -1.29 7.61
N MET A 50 -3.39 -1.95 8.76
CA MET A 50 -3.27 -1.32 10.07
C MET A 50 -2.28 -2.11 10.93
N THR A 51 -1.71 -1.45 11.93
CA THR A 51 -1.03 -2.13 13.03
C THR A 51 -1.97 -2.21 14.22
N VAL A 52 -2.03 -3.38 14.85
CA VAL A 52 -2.81 -3.63 16.07
C VAL A 52 -1.86 -4.09 17.15
N LYS A 53 -2.03 -3.58 18.36
CA LYS A 53 -1.28 -4.05 19.53
C LYS A 53 -1.82 -5.42 19.93
N LEU A 54 -0.96 -6.41 20.12
CA LEU A 54 -1.33 -7.74 20.60
C LEU A 54 -0.58 -8.04 21.89
N ASP A 55 -1.13 -8.91 22.73
CA ASP A 55 -0.49 -9.38 23.97
C ASP A 55 0.57 -10.48 23.70
N GLU A 56 0.77 -10.86 22.44
CA GLU A 56 1.75 -11.85 21.98
C GLU A 56 2.96 -11.18 21.32
N GLU A 57 4.09 -11.90 21.26
CA GLU A 57 5.30 -11.45 20.54
C GLU A 57 4.99 -11.23 19.05
N GLY A 58 4.82 -9.96 18.69
CA GLY A 58 4.66 -9.49 17.32
C GLY A 58 5.66 -8.38 17.01
N GLU A 59 6.03 -8.26 15.74
CA GLU A 59 6.81 -7.12 15.29
C GLU A 59 6.29 -6.60 13.95
N VAL A 60 6.35 -5.28 13.78
CA VAL A 60 6.09 -4.60 12.51
C VAL A 60 7.31 -3.77 12.16
N TRP A 61 7.84 -4.02 10.96
CA TRP A 61 8.91 -3.22 10.40
C TRP A 61 8.35 -2.16 9.46
N GLY A 62 8.93 -0.97 9.52
CA GLY A 62 8.48 0.20 8.78
C GLY A 62 9.58 1.22 8.55
N LEU A 63 9.23 2.33 7.91
CA LEU A 63 10.14 3.45 7.66
C LEU A 63 9.80 4.63 8.55
N VAL A 64 10.84 5.32 9.03
CA VAL A 64 10.70 6.50 9.87
C VAL A 64 10.92 7.74 9.03
N TYR A 65 9.96 8.65 9.09
CA TYR A 65 10.01 9.95 8.43
C TYR A 65 9.95 11.08 9.46
N LYS A 66 10.71 12.14 9.20
CA LYS A 66 10.50 13.44 9.83
C LYS A 66 9.58 14.25 8.93
N LEU A 67 8.43 14.62 9.48
CA LEU A 67 7.39 15.38 8.81
C LEU A 67 7.20 16.72 9.53
N SER A 68 6.93 17.78 8.79
CA SER A 68 6.45 19.03 9.39
C SER A 68 5.05 18.86 9.96
N GLU A 69 4.70 19.72 10.92
CA GLU A 69 3.43 19.70 11.65
C GLU A 69 2.18 19.68 10.73
N PRO A 70 2.08 20.52 9.67
CA PRO A 70 0.91 20.49 8.77
C PRO A 70 0.71 19.13 8.07
N LEU A 71 1.80 18.42 7.77
CA LEU A 71 1.72 17.11 7.13
C LEU A 71 1.26 16.04 8.13
N MET A 72 1.67 16.16 9.40
CA MET A 72 1.20 15.28 10.47
C MET A 72 -0.30 15.45 10.73
N GLU A 73 -0.82 16.68 10.67
CA GLU A 73 -2.26 16.95 10.80
C GLU A 73 -3.09 16.26 9.71
N ILE A 74 -2.60 16.26 8.46
CA ILE A 74 -3.26 15.52 7.36
C ILE A 74 -3.32 14.03 7.67
N LEU A 75 -2.21 13.46 8.13
CA LEU A 75 -2.16 12.04 8.49
C LEU A 75 -3.12 11.73 9.64
N ASN A 76 -3.15 12.58 10.67
CA ASN A 76 -4.08 12.43 11.80
C ASN A 76 -5.55 12.52 11.35
N SER A 77 -5.91 13.52 10.52
CA SER A 77 -7.26 13.65 9.96
C SER A 77 -7.68 12.41 9.16
N LYS A 78 -6.75 11.84 8.39
CA LYS A 78 -6.97 10.62 7.59
C LYS A 78 -7.12 9.38 8.46
N ALA A 79 -6.36 9.28 9.55
CA ALA A 79 -6.48 8.20 10.53
C ALA A 79 -7.87 8.24 11.19
N THR A 80 -8.28 9.41 11.68
CA THR A 80 -9.59 9.63 12.33
C THR A 80 -10.74 9.28 11.40
N LYS A 81 -10.69 9.70 10.12
CA LYS A 81 -11.71 9.34 9.10
C LYS A 81 -11.85 7.82 8.86
N ARG A 82 -10.84 7.04 9.23
CA ARG A 82 -10.79 5.58 9.07
C ARG A 82 -11.04 4.82 10.37
N GLY A 83 -11.35 5.53 11.46
CA GLY A 83 -11.48 4.92 12.78
C GLY A 83 -10.16 4.39 13.34
N ILE A 84 -9.03 4.94 12.88
CA ILE A 84 -7.67 4.60 13.34
C ILE A 84 -7.19 5.76 14.23
N LYS A 85 -6.46 5.45 15.29
CA LYS A 85 -5.86 6.47 16.17
C LYS A 85 -4.42 6.74 15.76
N MET A 86 -3.97 7.98 15.90
CA MET A 86 -2.53 8.27 15.90
C MET A 86 -2.03 8.20 17.34
N GLU A 87 -1.02 7.39 17.59
CA GLU A 87 -0.46 7.18 18.93
C GLU A 87 1.05 7.40 18.93
N GLU A 88 1.58 7.96 20.03
CA GLU A 88 3.02 7.99 20.25
C GLU A 88 3.48 6.62 20.75
N GLN A 89 4.44 6.02 20.06
CA GLN A 89 5.05 4.75 20.44
C GLN A 89 6.57 4.86 20.41
N GLU A 90 7.24 4.07 21.26
CA GLU A 90 8.68 3.89 21.21
C GLU A 90 9.02 2.75 20.24
N ILE A 91 9.97 3.00 19.34
CA ILE A 91 10.47 2.01 18.38
C ILE A 91 11.98 1.86 18.51
N GLU A 92 12.49 0.71 18.09
CA GLU A 92 13.92 0.55 17.80
C GLU A 92 14.20 1.07 16.39
N THR A 93 15.24 1.88 16.22
CA THR A 93 15.63 2.46 14.93
C THR A 93 16.93 1.86 14.43
N PHE A 94 17.02 1.77 13.10
CA PHE A 94 18.14 1.17 12.41
C PHE A 94 18.56 2.06 11.24
N GLU A 95 19.87 2.20 11.08
CA GLU A 95 20.49 2.85 9.95
C GLU A 95 20.84 1.80 8.89
N LYS A 96 20.57 2.13 7.62
CA LYS A 96 21.02 1.33 6.49
C LYS A 96 22.49 1.64 6.23
N THR A 97 23.36 0.65 6.39
CA THR A 97 24.75 0.79 5.95
C THR A 97 24.93 0.29 4.51
N GLY A 98 25.32 1.19 3.61
CA GLY A 98 25.58 0.88 2.21
C GLY A 98 24.79 1.73 1.21
N LEU A 99 25.03 1.51 -0.08
CA LEU A 99 24.43 2.30 -1.15
C LEU A 99 22.90 2.06 -1.25
N PRO A 100 22.11 3.09 -1.59
CA PRO A 100 20.70 2.93 -1.94
C PRO A 100 20.52 1.82 -2.98
N GLY A 101 19.52 0.94 -2.80
CA GLY A 101 19.22 -0.15 -3.74
C GLY A 101 19.86 -1.52 -3.46
N PHE A 102 20.80 -1.65 -2.51
CA PHE A 102 21.19 -2.97 -2.02
C PHE A 102 20.15 -3.47 -1.01
N TRP A 103 19.43 -4.53 -1.38
CA TRP A 103 18.41 -5.14 -0.53
C TRP A 103 19.08 -5.82 0.67
N ASP A 104 20.29 -6.36 0.51
CA ASP A 104 20.96 -7.19 1.52
C ASP A 104 21.91 -6.38 2.44
N SER A 105 21.79 -5.05 2.46
CA SER A 105 22.57 -4.21 3.37
C SER A 105 22.20 -4.47 4.83
N PRO A 106 23.19 -4.68 5.74
CA PRO A 106 22.90 -4.88 7.15
C PRO A 106 22.35 -3.60 7.78
N LEU A 107 21.31 -3.78 8.58
CA LEU A 107 20.73 -2.75 9.44
C LEU A 107 21.55 -2.65 10.73
N LEU A 108 22.12 -1.48 11.01
CA LEU A 108 22.80 -1.22 12.27
C LEU A 108 21.84 -0.55 13.25
N PRO A 109 21.67 -1.06 14.47
CA PRO A 109 20.82 -0.43 15.47
C PRO A 109 21.39 0.94 15.84
N PHE A 110 20.55 1.97 15.75
CA PHE A 110 20.91 3.37 15.98
C PHE A 110 20.28 3.94 17.25
N GLY A 111 19.36 3.20 17.89
CA GLY A 111 18.82 3.54 19.21
C GLY A 111 17.31 3.34 19.31
N LYS A 112 16.70 4.05 20.25
CA LYS A 112 15.25 4.09 20.43
C LYS A 112 14.71 5.48 20.12
N LEU A 113 13.53 5.55 19.51
CA LEU A 113 12.92 6.80 19.10
C LEU A 113 11.42 6.79 19.37
N LYS A 114 10.89 7.92 19.84
CA LYS A 114 9.44 8.16 19.92
C LYS A 114 8.89 8.63 18.57
N VAL A 115 7.87 7.95 18.08
CA VAL A 115 7.25 8.18 16.78
C VAL A 115 5.74 8.20 16.89
N GLN A 116 5.09 8.97 16.02
CA GLN A 116 3.65 8.88 15.80
C GLN A 116 3.37 7.71 14.85
N VAL A 117 2.47 6.81 15.24
CA VAL A 117 2.05 5.65 14.44
C VAL A 117 0.53 5.54 14.40
N MET A 118 -0.01 5.13 13.26
CA MET A 118 -1.43 4.85 13.12
C MET A 118 -1.76 3.46 13.70
N VAL A 119 -2.60 3.39 14.73
CA VAL A 119 -2.97 2.15 15.42
C VAL A 119 -4.46 1.87 15.28
N GLY A 120 -4.78 0.67 14.80
CA GLY A 120 -6.16 0.19 14.68
C GLY A 120 -6.62 -0.53 15.95
N ALA A 121 -7.94 -0.71 16.08
CA ALA A 121 -8.53 -1.43 17.20
C ALA A 121 -8.29 -2.96 17.09
N THR A 122 -8.03 -3.60 18.24
CA THR A 122 -7.74 -5.04 18.38
C THR A 122 -8.86 -5.96 17.89
N ASN A 123 -10.12 -5.55 18.01
CA ASN A 123 -11.27 -6.30 17.49
C ASN A 123 -11.22 -6.54 15.96
N ASN A 124 -10.40 -5.80 15.23
CA ASN A 124 -10.19 -5.99 13.80
C ASN A 124 -9.10 -7.02 13.47
N ALA A 125 -8.32 -7.47 14.47
CA ALA A 125 -7.23 -8.43 14.29
C ALA A 125 -7.75 -9.85 13.98
N GLU A 126 -8.87 -10.24 14.59
CA GLU A 126 -9.44 -11.59 14.51
C GLU A 126 -10.06 -11.91 13.14
N LYS A 127 -10.33 -10.89 12.32
CA LYS A 127 -10.94 -11.00 10.99
C LYS A 127 -10.04 -10.37 9.94
N ALA A 128 -8.79 -10.83 9.85
CA ALA A 128 -7.86 -10.32 8.85
C ALA A 128 -8.46 -10.43 7.43
N GLY A 129 -8.69 -9.28 6.79
CA GLY A 129 -9.18 -9.21 5.42
C GLY A 129 -8.11 -9.56 4.39
N GLN A 130 -8.50 -9.60 3.12
CA GLN A 130 -7.56 -9.72 1.99
C GLN A 130 -7.47 -8.40 1.21
N LEU A 131 -6.26 -7.97 0.88
CA LEU A 131 -6.04 -6.85 -0.03
C LEU A 131 -6.44 -7.27 -1.45
N GLN A 132 -7.20 -6.41 -2.14
CA GLN A 132 -7.61 -6.65 -3.53
C GLN A 132 -7.46 -5.38 -4.39
N GLY A 133 -7.39 -5.59 -5.71
CA GLY A 133 -7.43 -4.52 -6.71
C GLY A 133 -6.34 -3.45 -6.54
N SER A 134 -6.73 -2.18 -6.73
CA SER A 134 -5.81 -1.04 -6.65
C SER A 134 -5.20 -0.84 -5.26
N LYS A 135 -5.93 -1.16 -4.19
CA LYS A 135 -5.42 -1.05 -2.80
C LYS A 135 -4.26 -2.02 -2.56
N LYS A 136 -4.35 -3.26 -3.06
CA LYS A 136 -3.26 -4.24 -3.00
C LYS A 136 -1.98 -3.68 -3.63
N ARG A 137 -2.08 -3.08 -4.83
CA ARG A 137 -0.92 -2.52 -5.54
C ARG A 137 -0.25 -1.38 -4.79
N LYS A 138 -1.02 -0.44 -4.22
CA LYS A 138 -0.47 0.67 -3.41
C LYS A 138 0.28 0.19 -2.18
N VAL A 139 -0.32 -0.76 -1.47
CA VAL A 139 0.27 -1.31 -0.24
C VAL A 139 1.51 -2.11 -0.57
N LEU A 140 1.47 -2.90 -1.65
CA LEU A 140 2.61 -3.65 -2.13
C LEU A 140 3.75 -2.72 -2.59
N ALA A 141 3.45 -1.62 -3.28
CA ALA A 141 4.46 -0.63 -3.68
C ALA A 141 5.21 -0.07 -2.47
N GLY A 142 4.47 0.35 -1.43
CA GLY A 142 5.10 0.82 -0.19
C GLY A 142 5.89 -0.27 0.54
N LEU A 143 5.39 -1.51 0.58
CA LEU A 143 6.13 -2.64 1.16
C LEU A 143 7.43 -2.94 0.41
N LEU A 144 7.40 -2.94 -0.93
CA LEU A 144 8.58 -3.12 -1.77
C LEU A 144 9.56 -1.94 -1.61
N TRP A 145 9.05 -0.72 -1.41
CA TRP A 145 9.90 0.43 -1.12
C TRP A 145 10.62 0.25 0.22
N GLY A 146 9.88 -0.10 1.27
CA GLY A 146 10.46 -0.46 2.56
C GLY A 146 11.53 -1.56 2.41
N ALA A 147 11.24 -2.62 1.64
CA ALA A 147 12.20 -3.69 1.41
C ALA A 147 13.50 -3.18 0.75
N SER A 148 13.41 -2.22 -0.17
CA SER A 148 14.59 -1.59 -0.79
C SER A 148 15.41 -0.73 0.18
N GLU A 149 14.79 -0.22 1.24
CA GLU A 149 15.43 0.53 2.32
C GLU A 149 16.02 -0.36 3.42
N GLY A 150 15.97 -1.69 3.26
CA GLY A 150 16.70 -2.63 4.10
C GLY A 150 15.87 -3.35 5.17
N LEU A 151 14.53 -3.46 5.02
CA LEU A 151 13.74 -4.29 5.94
C LEU A 151 14.34 -5.72 6.08
N PRO A 152 14.22 -6.40 7.23
CA PRO A 152 14.82 -7.71 7.42
C PRO A 152 14.37 -8.78 6.41
N GLU A 153 15.23 -9.77 6.14
CA GLU A 153 14.97 -10.77 5.10
C GLU A 153 13.70 -11.61 5.30
N HIS A 154 13.35 -11.95 6.55
CA HIS A 154 12.09 -12.68 6.80
C HIS A 154 10.87 -11.85 6.38
N TYR A 155 10.92 -10.53 6.64
CA TYR A 155 9.88 -9.60 6.23
C TYR A 155 9.87 -9.39 4.71
N LYS A 156 11.06 -9.33 4.07
CA LYS A 156 11.16 -9.31 2.60
C LYS A 156 10.58 -10.58 1.97
N ALA A 157 10.83 -11.76 2.56
CA ALA A 157 10.29 -13.03 2.08
C ALA A 157 8.75 -13.06 2.19
N GLU A 158 8.19 -12.56 3.29
CA GLU A 158 6.74 -12.41 3.45
C GLU A 158 6.14 -11.46 2.40
N ILE A 159 6.81 -10.34 2.13
CA ILE A 159 6.41 -9.40 1.07
C ILE A 159 6.50 -10.05 -0.31
N ARG A 160 7.59 -10.76 -0.64
CA ARG A 160 7.79 -11.48 -1.92
C ARG A 160 6.69 -12.52 -2.15
N ALA A 161 6.34 -13.30 -1.12
CA ALA A 161 5.24 -14.27 -1.19
C ALA A 161 3.90 -13.59 -1.51
N LYS A 162 3.65 -12.39 -0.97
CA LYS A 162 2.45 -11.58 -1.24
C LYS A 162 2.50 -10.83 -2.59
N ALA A 163 3.70 -10.48 -3.05
CA ALA A 163 3.99 -9.73 -4.28
C ALA A 163 3.79 -10.58 -5.55
N GLY A 164 4.08 -11.88 -5.45
CA GLY A 164 4.17 -12.75 -6.63
C GLY A 164 5.39 -12.38 -7.48
N GLY A 165 5.21 -12.25 -8.79
CA GLY A 165 6.29 -11.93 -9.74
C GLY A 165 6.74 -10.46 -9.79
N ILE A 166 6.17 -9.58 -8.97
CA ILE A 166 6.48 -8.14 -8.91
C ILE A 166 7.73 -7.94 -8.06
N LYS A 167 8.80 -7.36 -8.62
CA LYS A 167 10.10 -7.22 -7.96
C LYS A 167 10.40 -5.80 -7.51
N ASP A 168 9.91 -4.79 -8.23
CA ASP A 168 10.16 -3.37 -7.95
C ASP A 168 8.85 -2.62 -7.62
N PRO A 169 8.86 -1.59 -6.74
CA PRO A 169 7.72 -0.70 -6.53
C PRO A 169 7.11 -0.15 -7.83
N ARG A 170 7.93 0.11 -8.85
CA ARG A 170 7.53 0.61 -10.17
C ARG A 170 6.78 -0.42 -10.99
N ASP A 171 7.10 -1.71 -10.82
CA ASP A 171 6.41 -2.83 -11.48
C ASP A 171 4.95 -2.97 -11.03
N THR A 172 4.59 -2.35 -9.90
CA THR A 172 3.19 -2.30 -9.46
C THR A 172 2.30 -1.47 -10.38
N GLN A 173 2.88 -0.70 -11.32
CA GLN A 173 2.18 0.24 -12.22
C GLN A 173 1.26 1.22 -11.49
N TYR A 174 1.42 1.36 -10.17
CA TYR A 174 0.59 2.26 -9.39
C TYR A 174 0.92 3.72 -9.71
N TRP A 175 2.20 4.01 -9.96
CA TRP A 175 2.68 5.36 -10.22
C TRP A 175 2.36 5.85 -11.63
N THR A 176 2.36 4.97 -12.63
CA THR A 176 1.92 5.29 -13.99
C THR A 176 0.44 5.66 -14.04
N MET A 177 -0.42 5.01 -13.25
CA MET A 177 -1.83 5.40 -13.12
C MET A 177 -2.08 6.68 -12.29
N CYS A 178 -1.10 7.14 -11.50
CA CYS A 178 -1.17 8.42 -10.79
C CYS A 178 -0.81 9.61 -11.69
N ARG A 179 0.05 9.39 -12.70
CA ARG A 179 0.38 10.39 -13.72
C ARG A 179 -0.56 10.38 -14.92
N GLU A 180 -1.28 9.28 -15.14
CA GLU A 180 -2.32 9.14 -16.16
C GLU A 180 -3.74 9.26 -15.57
N LYS A 181 -4.02 10.40 -14.96
CA LYS A 181 -5.27 11.07 -15.32
C LYS A 181 -4.88 12.26 -16.17
N PRO A 182 -4.82 12.14 -17.50
CA PRO A 182 -5.03 13.33 -18.26
C PRO A 182 -6.41 13.86 -17.85
N ASN A 183 -6.52 15.18 -17.64
CA ASN A 183 -7.78 15.91 -17.61
C ASN A 183 -8.44 15.78 -18.99
N HIS A 184 -8.83 14.58 -19.38
CA HIS A 184 -9.46 14.32 -20.64
C HIS A 184 -10.96 14.21 -20.39
N PRO A 185 -11.74 15.15 -20.95
CA PRO A 185 -13.19 15.01 -20.98
C PRO A 185 -13.52 13.63 -21.57
N LYS A 186 -14.60 13.01 -21.09
CA LYS A 186 -15.14 11.75 -21.62
C LYS A 186 -15.14 11.81 -23.16
N GLY A 187 -14.21 11.10 -23.81
CA GLY A 187 -14.17 11.05 -25.29
C GLY A 187 -12.83 10.75 -25.96
N TRP A 188 -11.67 10.92 -25.30
CA TRP A 188 -10.39 10.71 -26.01
C TRP A 188 -9.96 9.25 -26.08
N ARG A 189 -10.37 8.57 -27.18
CA ARG A 189 -9.57 7.53 -27.82
C ARG A 189 -8.54 8.22 -28.71
N ASN A 190 -7.30 7.75 -28.63
CA ASN A 190 -6.21 7.69 -29.63
C ASN A 190 -4.89 7.68 -28.84
N GLY A 191 -3.92 6.82 -29.06
CA GLY A 191 -3.69 5.82 -30.09
C GLY A 191 -2.19 5.53 -30.08
N SER A 192 -1.82 4.26 -29.86
CA SER A 192 -0.53 3.65 -30.27
C SER A 192 -0.51 2.22 -29.73
N GLY A 193 -1.25 1.36 -30.41
CA GLY A 193 -1.11 -0.07 -30.27
C GLY A 193 -0.82 -0.65 -31.65
N ASP A 194 0.43 -0.59 -32.08
CA ASP A 194 0.93 -1.56 -33.06
C ASP A 194 1.10 -2.88 -32.32
N VAL A 195 0.00 -3.63 -32.25
CA VAL A 195 0.05 -5.08 -32.13
C VAL A 195 -0.92 -5.64 -33.16
N GLU A 196 -0.36 -5.87 -34.33
CA GLU A 196 -0.94 -6.69 -35.37
C GLU A 196 -1.25 -8.10 -34.80
N LYS A 197 -2.41 -8.65 -35.19
CA LYS A 197 -2.89 -10.05 -35.03
C LYS A 197 -3.38 -10.37 -33.60
N VAL A 198 -4.66 -10.69 -33.40
CA VAL A 198 -5.35 -11.84 -33.99
C VAL A 198 -6.80 -11.51 -34.36
N ALA A 199 -7.13 -11.82 -35.61
CA ALA A 199 -8.47 -11.84 -36.15
C ALA A 199 -9.39 -12.81 -35.39
N GLY A 200 -10.62 -12.37 -35.18
CA GLY A 200 -11.77 -13.25 -35.01
C GLY A 200 -12.06 -13.71 -33.58
N ARG A 201 -13.04 -13.04 -32.94
CA ARG A 201 -14.28 -13.71 -32.55
C ARG A 201 -15.38 -12.71 -32.29
N ARG A 202 -16.50 -13.01 -32.95
CA ARG A 202 -17.65 -12.17 -33.20
C ARG A 202 -18.49 -11.97 -31.93
N SER A 203 -19.02 -10.76 -31.84
CA SER A 203 -20.29 -10.42 -31.18
C SER A 203 -21.31 -11.55 -31.30
N SER A 204 -21.78 -12.07 -30.18
CA SER A 204 -22.99 -12.89 -30.09
C SER A 204 -23.57 -12.80 -28.68
N ARG A 205 -24.30 -11.72 -28.41
CA ARG A 205 -25.24 -11.70 -27.28
C ARG A 205 -26.43 -10.80 -27.58
N LEU A 206 -27.20 -11.19 -28.59
CA LEU A 206 -28.58 -10.76 -28.78
C LEU A 206 -29.26 -11.77 -29.73
N LYS A 207 -30.44 -12.24 -29.30
CA LYS A 207 -31.43 -13.13 -29.96
C LYS A 207 -31.31 -14.64 -29.69
N SER A 208 -32.12 -15.11 -28.74
CA SER A 208 -33.23 -16.06 -29.02
C SER A 208 -33.97 -16.36 -27.71
N LEU A 209 -35.11 -15.71 -27.54
CA LEU A 209 -36.20 -16.11 -26.64
C LEU A 209 -37.38 -16.42 -27.60
N ASP A 210 -38.16 -17.45 -27.28
CA ASP A 210 -39.09 -18.25 -28.12
C ASP A 210 -38.40 -19.45 -28.79
N THR A 211 -38.87 -20.70 -28.69
CA THR A 211 -40.18 -21.27 -28.34
C THR A 211 -39.99 -22.76 -28.04
N THR A 212 -40.63 -23.29 -27.00
CA THR A 212 -41.08 -24.71 -26.97
C THR A 212 -42.26 -24.85 -26.02
N LYS A 213 -43.47 -24.84 -26.57
CA LYS A 213 -44.61 -25.64 -26.10
C LYS A 213 -45.72 -25.58 -27.14
N THR A 214 -45.71 -26.55 -28.04
CA THR A 214 -46.93 -27.00 -28.73
C THR A 214 -46.79 -28.50 -28.90
N GLU A 215 -47.39 -29.24 -27.98
CA GLU A 215 -47.82 -30.61 -28.26
C GLU A 215 -49.27 -30.50 -28.73
N GLU A 216 -49.52 -30.99 -29.94
CA GLU A 216 -50.85 -31.25 -30.48
C GLU A 216 -51.48 -32.46 -29.77
N LYS A 217 -52.78 -32.37 -29.44
CA LYS A 217 -53.70 -33.51 -29.58
C LYS A 217 -55.16 -33.07 -29.58
N LYS A 218 -55.82 -33.44 -30.69
CA LYS A 218 -57.24 -33.41 -31.08
C LYS A 218 -57.76 -32.13 -31.74
#